data_AF-A0A5D2J5J7-F1
#
_entry.id   AF-A0A5D2J5J7-F1
#
_cell.length_a   1.000
_cell.length_b   1.000
_cell.length_c   1.000
_cell.angle_alpha   90.00
_cell.angle_beta   90.00
_cell.angle_gamma   90.00
#
_symmetry.space_group_name_H-M   'P 1'
#
loop_
_entity.id
_entity.type
_entity.pdbx_description
1 polymer ?
#
loop_
_entity_poly.entity_id
_entity_poly.type
_entity_poly.pdbx_seq_one_letter_code
_entity_poly.pdbx_strand_id
1 'polypeptide(L)'
;ILGCLTVVTFFGASNSDETESVMKLLWDLINPGTDSSDRFPSMSHQIERKDSPAVLTAMISAWSFLLFTIDGWGLSHKNWQGAITYFSNILDSNNEAICAAACEALALVFESNCLEKFSSKTKDSNKELKDDIIKQLRSRLSETGNERISSQDPRTGFNSASAALDFLEVLI
;
A
#
# COMPACT_ATOMS: atom_id res chain seq x y z
N ILE A 1 9.52 16.85 -1.80
CA ILE A 1 9.06 17.06 -0.40
C ILE A 1 8.86 15.70 0.27
N LEU A 2 7.96 14.83 -0.20
CA LEU A 2 7.72 13.51 0.41
C LEU A 2 8.98 12.64 0.54
N GLY A 3 9.77 12.48 -0.53
CA GLY A 3 11.04 11.76 -0.43
C GLY A 3 12.04 12.39 0.53
N CYS A 4 12.06 13.72 0.67
CA CYS A 4 12.91 14.40 1.64
C CYS A 4 12.44 14.14 3.08
N LEU A 5 11.12 14.17 3.31
CA LEU A 5 10.52 13.79 4.59
C LEU A 5 10.93 12.37 4.97
N THR A 6 10.76 11.40 4.05
CA THR A 6 11.16 10.01 4.27
C THR A 6 12.65 9.87 4.60
N VAL A 7 13.53 10.52 3.85
CA VAL A 7 14.99 10.48 4.09
C VAL A 7 15.35 11.09 5.45
N VAL A 8 14.76 12.24 5.79
CA VAL A 8 14.99 12.89 7.08
C VAL A 8 14.48 12.03 8.22
N THR A 9 13.32 11.39 8.08
CA THR A 9 12.80 10.45 9.08
C THR A 9 13.72 9.24 9.21
N PHE A 10 14.15 8.65 8.10
CA PHE A 10 15.02 7.47 8.13
C PHE A 10 16.37 7.71 8.82
N PHE A 11 17.01 8.84 8.55
CA PHE A 11 18.30 9.17 9.17
C PHE A 11 18.17 9.88 10.52
N GLY A 12 17.04 10.54 10.78
CA GLY A 12 16.88 11.48 11.88
C GLY A 12 15.94 11.01 13.00
N ALA A 13 15.12 9.97 12.78
CA ALA A 13 14.28 9.41 13.81
C ALA A 13 15.15 8.72 14.88
N SER A 14 14.90 9.03 16.14
CA SER A 14 15.67 8.49 17.27
C SER A 14 15.16 7.11 17.70
N ASN A 15 13.93 6.75 17.31
CA ASN A 15 13.27 5.50 17.68
C ASN A 15 12.15 5.11 16.67
N SER A 16 11.55 3.94 16.89
CA SER A 16 10.44 3.43 16.10
C SER A 16 9.19 4.31 16.16
N ASP A 17 8.91 4.96 17.30
CA ASP A 17 7.69 5.74 17.52
C ASP A 17 7.70 7.03 16.69
N GLU A 18 8.85 7.67 16.54
CA GLU A 18 9.04 8.82 15.66
C GLU A 18 8.87 8.44 14.19
N THR A 19 9.41 7.29 13.79
CA THR A 19 9.21 6.73 12.44
C THR A 19 7.73 6.41 12.20
N GLU A 20 7.09 5.76 13.17
CA GLU A 20 5.66 5.40 13.12
C GLU A 20 4.78 6.67 13.01
N SER A 21 5.13 7.73 13.72
CA SER A 21 4.39 9.00 13.68
C SER A 21 4.39 9.64 12.30
N VAL A 22 5.53 9.62 11.59
CA VAL A 22 5.60 10.13 10.21
C VAL A 22 4.91 9.20 9.23
N MET A 23 5.05 7.88 9.43
CA MET A 23 4.30 6.90 8.67
C MET A 23 2.78 7.11 8.84
N LYS A 24 2.31 7.45 10.05
CA LYS A 24 0.90 7.73 10.31
C LYS A 24 0.44 9.01 9.64
N LEU A 25 1.26 10.06 9.67
CA LEU A 25 1.01 11.28 8.93
C LEU A 25 0.83 11.00 7.42
N LEU A 26 1.70 10.18 6.82
CA LEU A 26 1.55 9.77 5.42
C LEU A 26 0.26 8.98 5.20
N TRP A 27 -0.09 8.09 6.13
CA TRP A 27 -1.33 7.31 6.06
C TRP A 27 -2.59 8.17 6.09
N ASP A 28 -2.65 9.16 6.97
CA ASP A 28 -3.79 10.08 7.07
C ASP A 28 -3.94 10.93 5.79
N LEU A 29 -2.84 11.19 5.07
CA LEU A 29 -2.87 11.85 3.75
C LEU A 29 -3.30 10.90 2.63
N ILE A 30 -2.90 9.62 2.70
CA ILE A 30 -3.28 8.58 1.74
C ILE A 30 -4.78 8.25 1.88
N ASN A 31 -5.27 8.14 3.11
CA ASN A 31 -6.64 7.70 3.44
C ASN A 31 -7.34 8.68 4.41
N PRO A 32 -7.76 9.88 3.95
CA PRO A 32 -8.22 10.97 4.80
C PRO A 32 -9.61 10.79 5.46
N GLY A 33 -10.05 9.57 5.76
CA GLY A 33 -11.47 9.31 6.06
C GLY A 33 -11.83 8.23 7.07
N THR A 34 -10.91 7.72 7.90
CA THR A 34 -11.25 6.65 8.87
C THR A 34 -11.41 7.11 10.32
N ASP A 35 -10.89 8.28 10.70
CA ASP A 35 -10.79 8.66 12.12
C ASP A 35 -11.74 9.81 12.54
N SER A 36 -12.63 10.27 11.64
CA SER A 36 -13.58 11.35 11.94
C SER A 36 -15.01 10.84 12.12
N SER A 37 -15.24 10.02 13.15
CA SER A 37 -16.62 9.68 13.58
C SER A 37 -17.34 10.86 14.24
N ASP A 38 -16.65 11.91 14.70
CA ASP A 38 -17.29 12.99 15.47
C ASP A 38 -16.86 14.38 15.01
N ARG A 39 -17.37 14.84 13.85
CA ARG A 39 -17.79 16.26 13.77
C ARG A 39 -18.78 16.66 12.69
N PHE A 40 -19.01 15.92 11.61
CA PHE A 40 -20.04 16.31 10.62
C PHE A 40 -20.65 15.09 9.92
N PRO A 41 -21.98 14.87 10.05
CA PRO A 41 -22.64 13.80 9.32
C PRO A 41 -22.89 14.23 7.87
N SER A 42 -22.79 13.25 6.98
CA SER A 42 -23.18 13.30 5.57
C SER A 42 -22.24 14.03 4.62
N MET A 43 -21.45 13.27 3.87
CA MET A 43 -21.67 13.20 2.43
C MET A 43 -20.94 11.96 1.90
N SER A 44 -21.67 11.07 1.24
CA SER A 44 -21.16 10.05 0.33
C SER A 44 -20.55 10.69 -0.92
N HIS A 45 -19.54 11.53 -0.72
CA HIS A 45 -18.64 11.98 -1.76
C HIS A 45 -17.34 11.25 -1.51
N GLN A 46 -17.01 10.31 -2.40
CA GLN A 46 -15.62 10.02 -2.71
C GLN A 46 -14.96 11.39 -2.84
N ILE A 47 -14.14 11.75 -1.85
CA ILE A 47 -13.39 12.99 -1.84
C ILE A 47 -12.65 12.98 -3.17
N GLU A 48 -12.99 13.90 -4.06
CA GLU A 48 -12.22 14.15 -5.27
C GLU A 48 -10.79 14.41 -4.80
N ARG A 49 -9.95 13.38 -4.90
CA ARG A 49 -8.57 13.41 -4.43
C ARG A 49 -7.88 14.50 -5.25
N LYS A 50 -7.67 15.66 -4.65
CA LYS A 50 -7.08 16.83 -5.31
C LYS A 50 -5.59 16.65 -5.59
N ASP A 51 -4.99 15.58 -5.05
CA ASP A 51 -3.61 15.22 -5.29
C ASP A 51 -3.44 14.50 -6.63
N SER A 52 -2.44 14.94 -7.39
CA SER A 52 -2.03 14.28 -8.63
C SER A 52 -1.72 12.80 -8.37
N PRO A 53 -2.01 11.88 -9.31
CA PRO A 53 -1.63 10.48 -9.20
C PRO A 53 -0.17 10.26 -8.81
N ALA A 54 0.73 11.12 -9.30
CA ALA A 54 2.16 11.09 -8.95
C ALA A 54 2.43 11.39 -7.46
N VAL A 55 1.64 12.30 -6.87
CA VAL A 55 1.75 12.64 -5.44
C VAL A 55 1.27 11.47 -4.60
N LEU A 56 0.14 10.84 -4.95
CA LEU A 56 -0.35 9.64 -4.25
C LEU A 56 0.65 8.49 -4.34
N THR A 57 1.17 8.18 -5.53
CA THR A 57 2.22 7.16 -5.70
C THR A 57 3.41 7.46 -4.79
N ALA A 58 3.89 8.70 -4.77
CA ALA A 58 5.01 9.09 -3.91
C ALA A 58 4.68 8.96 -2.41
N MET A 59 3.44 9.23 -1.99
CA MET A 59 3.01 9.03 -0.60
C MET A 59 3.00 7.54 -0.24
N ILE A 60 2.44 6.69 -1.09
CA ILE A 60 2.39 5.24 -0.87
C ILE A 60 3.81 4.67 -0.81
N SER A 61 4.68 5.01 -1.76
CA SER A 61 6.08 4.56 -1.74
C SER A 61 6.85 5.07 -0.51
N ALA A 62 6.63 6.32 -0.10
CA ALA A 62 7.21 6.88 1.12
C ALA A 62 6.75 6.13 2.37
N TRP A 63 5.45 5.80 2.45
CA TRP A 63 4.86 5.03 3.54
C TRP A 63 5.43 3.61 3.59
N SER A 64 5.49 2.93 2.44
CA SER A 64 6.08 1.60 2.27
C SER A 64 7.54 1.57 2.71
N PHE A 65 8.33 2.57 2.32
CA PHE A 65 9.73 2.66 2.74
C PHE A 65 9.87 2.79 4.27
N LEU A 66 9.06 3.64 4.91
CA LEU A 66 9.12 3.76 6.38
C LEU A 66 8.69 2.47 7.07
N LEU A 67 7.68 1.76 6.55
CA LEU A 67 7.29 0.43 7.02
C LEU A 67 8.44 -0.58 6.90
N PHE A 68 9.20 -0.56 5.82
CA PHE A 68 10.37 -1.44 5.69
C PHE A 68 11.44 -1.15 6.75
N THR A 69 11.57 0.10 7.19
CA THR A 69 12.62 0.54 8.13
C THR A 69 12.25 0.36 9.60
N ILE A 70 10.96 0.21 9.92
CA ILE A 70 10.53 0.00 11.30
C ILE A 70 10.62 -1.49 11.65
N ASP A 71 11.27 -1.80 12.77
CA ASP A 71 11.20 -3.16 13.30
C ASP A 71 9.74 -3.48 13.61
N GLY A 72 9.21 -4.58 13.05
CA GLY A 72 7.79 -4.92 13.12
C GLY A 72 7.21 -4.95 14.55
N TRP A 73 8.04 -5.10 15.58
CA TRP A 73 7.64 -5.00 16.99
C TRP A 73 7.22 -3.59 17.42
N GLY A 74 7.77 -2.54 16.81
CA GLY A 74 7.54 -1.13 17.16
C GLY A 74 6.21 -0.54 16.67
N LEU A 75 5.48 -1.23 15.78
CA LEU A 75 4.21 -0.73 15.24
C LEU A 75 3.05 -0.85 16.24
N SER A 76 2.14 0.11 16.29
CA SER A 76 0.91 0.03 17.07
C SER A 76 -0.22 -0.63 16.27
N HIS A 77 -0.87 -1.65 16.85
CA HIS A 77 -2.04 -2.31 16.26
C HIS A 77 -3.24 -1.37 16.02
N LYS A 78 -3.23 -0.17 16.61
CA LYS A 78 -4.34 0.79 16.51
C LYS A 78 -4.31 1.62 15.23
N ASN A 79 -3.16 1.73 14.58
CA ASN A 79 -2.95 2.71 13.51
C ASN A 79 -3.17 2.12 12.11
N TRP A 80 -3.05 0.80 11.95
CA TRP A 80 -2.86 0.18 10.62
C TRP A 80 -4.01 -0.71 10.16
N GLN A 81 -5.07 -0.80 10.97
CA GLN A 81 -6.27 -1.53 10.63
C GLN A 81 -6.92 -0.96 9.36
N GLY A 82 -7.16 -1.81 8.38
CA GLY A 82 -7.76 -1.43 7.10
C GLY A 82 -6.76 -1.05 6.00
N ALA A 83 -5.45 -0.99 6.28
CA ALA A 83 -4.45 -0.70 5.27
C ALA A 83 -4.41 -1.75 4.15
N ILE A 84 -4.54 -3.04 4.49
CA ILE A 84 -4.61 -4.12 3.51
C ILE A 84 -5.81 -3.92 2.59
N THR A 85 -7.00 -3.73 3.15
CA THR A 85 -8.23 -3.48 2.39
C THR A 85 -8.10 -2.27 1.46
N TYR A 86 -7.52 -1.17 1.96
CA TYR A 86 -7.31 0.04 1.18
C TYR A 86 -6.39 -0.22 -0.03
N PHE A 87 -5.22 -0.84 0.18
CA PHE A 87 -4.30 -1.12 -0.91
C PHE A 87 -4.85 -2.14 -1.90
N SER A 88 -5.57 -3.16 -1.43
CA SER A 88 -6.28 -4.11 -2.28
C SER A 88 -7.29 -3.41 -3.19
N ASN A 89 -8.09 -2.47 -2.67
CA ASN A 89 -9.04 -1.70 -3.48
C ASN A 89 -8.33 -0.80 -4.51
N ILE A 90 -7.12 -0.32 -4.21
CA ILE A 90 -6.31 0.46 -5.14
C ILE A 90 -5.75 -0.39 -6.28
N LEU A 91 -5.62 -1.71 -6.09
CA LEU A 91 -5.18 -2.60 -7.17
C LEU A 91 -6.08 -2.52 -8.38
N ASP A 92 -7.35 -2.12 -8.27
CA ASP A 92 -8.24 -1.91 -9.42
C ASP A 92 -8.05 -0.55 -10.12
N SER A 93 -7.03 0.24 -9.73
CA SER A 93 -6.75 1.53 -10.36
C SER A 93 -6.23 1.37 -11.80
N ASN A 94 -6.70 2.23 -12.70
CA ASN A 94 -6.20 2.37 -14.08
C ASN A 94 -4.80 3.02 -14.15
N ASN A 95 -4.27 3.53 -13.03
CA ASN A 95 -2.94 4.11 -13.00
C ASN A 95 -1.92 3.06 -12.55
N GLU A 96 -1.08 2.62 -13.49
CA GLU A 96 -0.06 1.58 -13.24
C GLU A 96 0.90 1.94 -12.10
N ALA A 97 1.30 3.20 -11.97
CA ALA A 97 2.25 3.64 -10.94
C ALA A 97 1.63 3.61 -9.54
N ILE A 98 0.34 3.97 -9.41
CA ILE A 98 -0.40 3.83 -8.14
C ILE A 98 -0.54 2.35 -7.79
N CYS A 99 -0.91 1.50 -8.76
CA CYS A 99 -1.00 0.07 -8.50
C CYS A 99 0.35 -0.53 -8.10
N ALA A 100 1.44 -0.19 -8.80
CA ALA A 100 2.77 -0.68 -8.48
C ALA A 100 3.14 -0.36 -7.02
N ALA A 101 2.94 0.89 -6.59
CA ALA A 101 3.20 1.28 -5.22
C ALA A 101 2.29 0.55 -4.20
N ALA A 102 1.01 0.30 -4.55
CA ALA A 102 0.10 -0.46 -3.70
C ALA A 102 0.48 -1.95 -3.61
N CYS A 103 0.96 -2.55 -4.71
CA CYS A 103 1.50 -3.90 -4.73
C CYS A 103 2.72 -4.02 -3.82
N GLU A 104 3.65 -3.08 -3.91
CA GLU A 104 4.84 -3.02 -3.04
C GLU A 104 4.45 -2.86 -1.57
N ALA A 105 3.48 -1.98 -1.28
CA ALA A 105 2.95 -1.80 0.08
C ALA A 105 2.36 -3.11 0.65
N LEU A 106 1.54 -3.81 -0.16
CA LEU A 106 0.96 -5.10 0.24
C LEU A 106 2.03 -6.16 0.48
N ALA A 107 3.01 -6.27 -0.43
CA ALA A 107 4.13 -7.19 -0.29
C ALA A 107 4.87 -6.97 1.04
N LEU A 108 5.21 -5.72 1.38
CA LEU A 108 5.85 -5.38 2.64
C LEU A 108 4.98 -5.65 3.86
N VAL A 109 3.68 -5.41 3.79
CA VAL A 109 2.75 -5.75 4.89
C VAL A 109 2.74 -7.26 5.15
N PHE A 110 2.73 -8.09 4.11
CA PHE A 110 2.78 -9.55 4.26
C PHE A 110 4.17 -10.10 4.64
N GLU A 111 5.25 -9.44 4.22
CA GLU A 111 6.61 -9.75 4.66
C GLU A 111 6.84 -9.33 6.11
N SER A 112 6.13 -8.29 6.58
CA SER A 112 6.28 -7.82 7.94
C SER A 112 5.91 -8.94 8.91
N ASN A 113 6.78 -9.19 9.90
CA ASN A 113 6.51 -10.12 11.00
C ASN A 113 5.44 -9.58 11.98
N CYS A 114 4.54 -8.70 11.50
CA CYS A 114 3.55 -7.99 12.29
C CYS A 114 2.21 -7.81 11.56
N LEU A 115 1.86 -8.75 10.66
CA LEU A 115 0.61 -8.74 9.90
C LEU A 115 -0.64 -8.61 10.79
N GLU A 116 -0.60 -9.11 12.02
CA GLU A 116 -1.66 -8.97 13.02
C GLU A 116 -1.96 -7.51 13.41
N LYS A 117 -1.05 -6.58 13.13
CA LYS A 117 -1.25 -5.14 13.36
C LYS A 117 -2.06 -4.48 12.24
N PHE A 118 -2.05 -5.09 11.05
CA PHE A 118 -2.72 -4.60 9.84
C PHE A 118 -4.08 -5.26 9.60
N SER A 119 -4.26 -6.48 10.12
CA SER A 119 -5.50 -7.25 9.98
C SER A 119 -6.24 -7.37 11.32
N SER A 120 -7.55 -7.19 11.30
CA SER A 120 -8.44 -7.50 12.43
C SER A 120 -8.87 -8.97 12.42
N LYS A 121 -8.47 -9.73 11.39
CA LYS A 121 -8.93 -11.09 11.16
C LYS A 121 -7.98 -12.14 11.74
N THR A 122 -8.47 -13.37 11.91
CA THR A 122 -7.69 -14.52 12.40
C THR A 122 -6.64 -14.97 11.38
N LYS A 123 -5.65 -15.77 11.80
CA LYS A 123 -4.59 -16.26 10.90
C LYS A 123 -5.12 -16.98 9.66
N ASP A 124 -6.16 -17.80 9.79
CA ASP A 124 -6.76 -18.53 8.67
C ASP A 124 -7.37 -17.58 7.64
N SER A 125 -8.08 -16.55 8.11
CA SER A 125 -8.63 -15.51 7.23
C SER A 125 -7.59 -14.57 6.61
N ASN A 126 -6.38 -14.49 7.17
CA ASN A 126 -5.27 -13.78 6.53
C ASN A 126 -4.71 -14.55 5.34
N LYS A 127 -4.73 -15.89 5.39
CA LYS A 127 -4.36 -16.73 4.26
C LYS A 127 -5.36 -16.57 3.11
N GLU A 128 -6.65 -16.62 3.41
CA GLU A 128 -7.71 -16.35 2.42
C GLU A 128 -7.56 -14.96 1.78
N LEU A 129 -7.28 -13.92 2.60
CA LEU A 129 -7.04 -12.56 2.11
C LEU A 129 -5.83 -12.48 1.17
N LYS A 130 -4.73 -13.19 1.48
CA LYS A 130 -3.55 -13.28 0.62
C LYS A 130 -3.90 -13.97 -0.71
N ASP A 131 -4.65 -15.06 -0.66
CA ASP A 131 -5.08 -15.81 -1.85
C ASP A 131 -5.99 -14.95 -2.76
N ASP A 132 -6.89 -14.16 -2.17
CA ASP A 132 -7.73 -13.20 -2.90
C ASP A 132 -6.90 -12.13 -3.62
N ILE A 133 -5.89 -11.57 -2.94
CA ILE A 133 -4.98 -10.58 -3.54
C ILE A 133 -4.16 -11.21 -4.67
N ILE A 134 -3.63 -12.42 -4.48
CA ILE A 134 -2.91 -13.15 -5.55
C ILE A 134 -3.83 -13.36 -6.75
N LYS A 135 -5.09 -13.73 -6.53
CA LYS A 135 -6.07 -13.91 -7.60
C LYS A 135 -6.35 -12.59 -8.35
N GLN A 136 -6.49 -11.47 -7.63
CA GLN A 136 -6.64 -10.14 -8.23
C GLN A 136 -5.42 -9.78 -9.11
N LEU A 137 -4.20 -9.97 -8.59
CA LEU A 137 -2.97 -9.70 -9.34
C LEU A 137 -2.85 -10.56 -10.60
N ARG A 138 -3.23 -11.84 -10.53
CA ARG A 138 -3.26 -12.73 -11.71
C ARG A 138 -4.27 -12.27 -12.76
N SER A 139 -5.48 -11.87 -12.37
CA SER A 139 -6.49 -11.33 -13.30
C SER A 139 -5.94 -10.12 -14.06
N ARG A 140 -5.33 -9.18 -13.32
CA ARG A 140 -4.72 -7.97 -13.87
C ARG A 140 -3.60 -8.25 -14.87
N LEU A 141 -2.75 -9.23 -14.57
CA LEU A 141 -1.67 -9.64 -15.47
C LEU A 141 -2.23 -10.25 -16.76
N SER A 142 -3.33 -11.01 -16.67
CA SER A 142 -3.98 -11.60 -17.84
C SER A 142 -4.67 -10.56 -18.74
N GLU A 143 -5.24 -9.51 -18.15
CA GLU A 143 -5.88 -8.39 -18.87
C GLU A 143 -4.84 -7.53 -19.62
N THR A 144 -3.76 -7.16 -18.95
CA THR A 144 -2.64 -6.39 -19.56
C THR A 144 -1.92 -7.18 -20.66
N GLY A 145 -1.88 -8.51 -20.58
CA GLY A 145 -1.38 -9.38 -21.63
C GLY A 145 -2.21 -9.35 -22.92
N ASN A 146 -3.53 -9.16 -22.81
CA ASN A 146 -4.43 -9.08 -23.98
C ASN A 146 -4.36 -7.70 -24.67
N GLU A 147 -4.08 -6.63 -23.95
CA GLU A 147 -3.97 -5.26 -24.53
C GLU A 147 -2.61 -5.00 -25.20
N ARG A 148 -1.51 -5.59 -24.70
CA ARG A 148 -0.16 -5.43 -25.29
C ARG A 148 0.01 -6.02 -26.69
N ILE A 149 -0.93 -6.84 -27.16
CA ILE A 149 -0.96 -7.33 -28.55
C ILE A 149 -1.31 -6.18 -29.53
N SER A 150 -1.88 -5.07 -29.05
CA SER A 150 -2.35 -3.96 -29.90
C SER A 150 -1.37 -2.76 -30.01
N SER A 151 -0.40 -2.61 -29.11
CA SER A 151 0.59 -1.52 -29.24
C SER A 151 1.96 -1.91 -28.68
N GLN A 152 2.93 -2.05 -29.59
CA GLN A 152 4.29 -2.46 -29.28
C GLN A 152 5.15 -1.21 -29.03
N ASP A 153 5.47 -0.91 -27.77
CA ASP A 153 6.62 -0.07 -27.40
C ASP A 153 7.54 -0.89 -26.47
N PRO A 154 8.78 -1.22 -26.87
CA PRO A 154 9.66 -2.13 -26.14
C PRO A 154 10.36 -1.50 -24.91
N ARG A 155 9.87 -0.37 -24.37
CA ARG A 155 10.54 0.37 -23.28
C ARG A 155 9.79 0.51 -21.95
N THR A 156 8.63 -0.10 -21.77
CA THR A 156 7.98 -0.23 -20.45
C THR A 156 8.40 -1.58 -19.83
N GLY A 157 9.39 -1.61 -18.95
CA GLY A 157 9.27 -1.08 -17.59
C GLY A 157 8.89 -2.25 -16.69
N PHE A 158 9.75 -2.54 -15.70
CA PHE A 158 9.57 -3.59 -14.70
C PHE A 158 8.09 -3.70 -14.28
N ASN A 159 7.43 -4.84 -14.54
CA ASN A 159 6.02 -4.99 -14.17
C ASN A 159 5.95 -5.27 -12.66
N SER A 160 5.84 -4.21 -11.84
CA SER A 160 5.76 -4.35 -10.37
C SER A 160 4.64 -5.27 -9.92
N ALA A 161 3.56 -5.44 -10.70
CA ALA A 161 2.51 -6.42 -10.39
C ALA A 161 3.01 -7.87 -10.54
N SER A 162 3.85 -8.14 -11.55
CA SER A 162 4.52 -9.45 -11.70
C SER A 162 5.51 -9.69 -10.57
N ALA A 163 6.34 -8.70 -10.22
CA ALA A 163 7.31 -8.83 -9.14
C ALA A 163 6.64 -9.04 -7.77
N ALA A 164 5.54 -8.33 -7.51
CA ALA A 164 4.76 -8.53 -6.29
C ALA A 164 4.03 -9.89 -6.27
N LEU A 165 3.56 -10.38 -7.42
CA LEU A 165 3.00 -11.71 -7.54
C LEU A 165 4.06 -12.78 -7.22
N ASP A 166 5.22 -12.72 -7.88
CA ASP A 166 6.35 -13.64 -7.66
C ASP A 166 6.75 -13.65 -6.17
N PHE A 167 6.80 -12.47 -5.56
CA PHE A 167 7.14 -12.33 -4.13
C PHE A 167 6.08 -12.93 -3.20
N LEU A 168 4.79 -12.64 -3.43
CA LEU A 168 3.70 -13.18 -2.62
C LEU A 168 3.58 -14.70 -2.75
N GLU A 169 3.91 -15.27 -3.92
CA GLU A 169 3.94 -16.71 -4.17
C GLU A 169 5.08 -17.43 -3.43
N VAL A 170 6.21 -16.77 -3.20
CA VAL A 170 7.37 -17.33 -2.47
C VAL A 170 7.14 -17.35 -0.94
N LEU A 171 6.27 -16.49 -0.42
CA LEU A 171 5.90 -16.43 1.01
C LEU A 171 4.92 -17.55 1.44
N ILE A 172 4.91 -18.71 0.76
CA ILE A 172 4.09 -19.91 1.07
C ILE A 172 4.99 -20.97 1.69
#